data_AF-A0A0Q7JF86-F1
#
_entry.id   AF-A0A0Q7JF86-F1
#
_cell.length_a   1.000
_cell.length_b   1.000
_cell.length_c   1.000
_cell.angle_alpha   90.00
_cell.angle_beta   90.00
_cell.angle_gamma   90.00
#
_symmetry.space_group_name_H-M   'P 1'
#
loop_
_entity.id
_entity.type
_entity.pdbx_description
1 polymer ?
#
loop_
_entity_poly.entity_id
_entity_poly.type
_entity_poly.pdbx_seq_one_letter_code
_entity_poly.pdbx_strand_id
1 'polypeptide(L)'
;MSLNYLGSLIGTEVKINRGGPDSIVGRLVSVHHDYLAIQIKDGTIVYIQLQHIKSISSMNSNASRGNKSNKSNRSNRTPQRFENAYTFEGLLGQLRYTNVQINRGGPEKVEGLLVYSGDNVLLLVVNNEIVRIPIFHIKSINVFNKNKSNGNKSNSSSNKNNNKSNKATAAQIVAIKLMLKKYRTN
;
A
#
# COMPACT_ATOMS: atom_id res chain seq x y z
N MET A 1 -14.62 -6.80 13.61
CA MET A 1 -15.00 -5.36 13.51
C MET A 1 -16.08 -5.25 12.44
N SER A 2 -17.15 -4.46 12.65
CA SER A 2 -18.27 -4.39 11.68
C SER A 2 -17.90 -3.58 10.43
N LEU A 3 -18.19 -4.12 9.23
CA LEU A 3 -18.00 -3.41 7.96
C LEU A 3 -18.88 -2.16 7.84
N ASN A 4 -20.07 -2.15 8.43
CA ASN A 4 -20.95 -0.98 8.44
C ASN A 4 -20.33 0.17 9.26
N TYR A 5 -19.76 -0.16 10.42
CA TYR A 5 -19.04 0.82 11.23
C TYR A 5 -17.83 1.38 10.48
N LEU A 6 -17.01 0.51 9.87
CA LEU A 6 -15.85 0.94 9.07
C LEU A 6 -16.27 1.79 7.87
N GLY A 7 -17.35 1.41 7.18
CA GLY A 7 -17.91 2.16 6.06
C GLY A 7 -18.33 3.58 6.45
N SER A 8 -18.89 3.76 7.65
CA SER A 8 -19.25 5.08 8.16
C SER A 8 -18.06 6.02 8.40
N LEU A 9 -16.84 5.48 8.48
CA LEU A 9 -15.61 6.24 8.67
C LEU A 9 -14.96 6.66 7.34
N ILE A 10 -15.46 6.21 6.19
CA ILE A 10 -14.88 6.55 4.88
C ILE A 10 -14.89 8.07 4.69
N GLY A 11 -13.74 8.61 4.29
CA GLY A 11 -13.51 10.04 4.11
C GLY A 11 -13.04 10.78 5.35
N THR A 12 -13.10 10.17 6.55
CA THR A 12 -12.63 10.75 7.81
C THR A 12 -11.18 10.41 8.10
N GLU A 13 -10.53 11.19 8.97
CA GLU A 13 -9.22 10.85 9.52
C GLU A 13 -9.39 9.80 10.64
N VAL A 14 -8.62 8.72 10.54
CA VAL A 14 -8.64 7.61 11.49
C VAL A 14 -7.24 7.32 11.99
N LYS A 15 -7.15 6.90 13.25
CA LYS A 15 -5.97 6.25 13.80
C LYS A 15 -6.23 4.76 13.88
N ILE A 16 -5.42 3.97 13.17
CA ILE A 16 -5.43 2.52 13.19
C ILE A 16 -4.23 2.03 13.99
N ASN A 17 -4.50 1.15 14.96
CA ASN A 17 -3.58 0.68 16.00
C ASN A 17 -3.06 1.84 16.88
N ARG A 18 -3.09 1.68 18.21
CA ARG A 18 -2.78 2.79 19.14
C ARG A 18 -1.29 3.02 19.40
N GLY A 19 -0.43 2.08 19.02
CA GLY A 19 1.02 2.16 19.19
C GLY A 19 1.76 1.06 18.43
N GLY A 20 3.08 0.99 18.62
CA GLY A 20 3.96 0.05 17.95
C GLY A 20 4.24 0.39 16.48
N PRO A 21 5.04 -0.45 15.79
CA PRO A 21 5.46 -0.20 14.40
C PRO A 21 4.30 -0.19 13.40
N ASP A 22 3.15 -0.76 13.76
CA ASP A 22 1.96 -0.87 12.90
C ASP A 22 0.95 0.28 13.09
N SER A 23 1.22 1.23 14.00
CA SER A 23 0.36 2.41 14.22
C SER A 23 0.38 3.33 13.00
N ILE A 24 -0.80 3.78 12.57
CA ILE A 24 -0.96 4.69 11.43
C ILE A 24 -2.09 5.68 11.66
N VAL A 25 -1.85 6.92 11.21
CA VAL A 25 -2.88 7.95 11.06
C VAL A 25 -3.02 8.29 9.57
N GLY A 26 -4.25 8.37 9.09
CA GLY A 26 -4.54 8.75 7.71
C GLY A 26 -6.03 8.86 7.44
N ARG A 27 -6.38 9.33 6.24
CA ARG A 27 -7.76 9.39 5.78
C ARG A 27 -8.20 8.00 5.29
N LEU A 28 -9.30 7.47 5.80
CA LEU A 28 -9.89 6.23 5.28
C LEU A 28 -10.47 6.48 3.88
N VAL A 29 -10.00 5.72 2.88
CA VAL A 29 -10.38 5.92 1.47
C VAL A 29 -11.39 4.88 1.02
N SER A 30 -11.18 3.61 1.39
CA SER A 30 -12.09 2.53 1.06
C SER A 30 -12.04 1.40 2.08
N VAL A 31 -13.12 0.62 2.14
CA VAL A 31 -13.26 -0.59 2.95
C VAL A 31 -13.73 -1.69 2.03
N HIS A 32 -13.06 -2.83 2.08
CA HIS A 32 -13.33 -4.01 1.25
C HIS A 32 -13.65 -5.22 2.15
N HIS A 33 -13.70 -6.41 1.56
CA HIS A 33 -14.12 -7.63 2.26
C HIS A 33 -13.21 -7.95 3.46
N ASP A 34 -11.89 -7.94 3.25
CA ASP A 34 -10.87 -8.40 4.19
C ASP A 34 -9.71 -7.38 4.35
N TYR A 35 -9.80 -6.21 3.71
CA TYR A 35 -8.84 -5.11 3.88
C TYR A 35 -9.51 -3.73 3.81
N LEU A 36 -8.76 -2.70 4.18
CA LEU A 36 -9.11 -1.30 3.93
C LEU A 36 -7.93 -0.54 3.33
N ALA A 37 -8.19 0.62 2.72
CA ALA A 37 -7.17 1.50 2.17
C ALA A 37 -7.18 2.85 2.88
N ILE A 38 -6.03 3.30 3.37
CA ILE A 38 -5.90 4.64 3.96
C ILE A 38 -4.82 5.47 3.27
N GLN A 39 -5.11 6.75 3.09
CA GLN A 39 -4.17 7.72 2.57
C GLN A 39 -3.46 8.42 3.73
N ILE A 40 -2.14 8.27 3.80
CA ILE A 40 -1.32 8.99 4.78
C ILE A 40 -0.92 10.39 4.29
N LYS A 41 -0.34 11.17 5.20
CA LYS A 41 0.04 12.59 4.99
C LYS A 41 0.83 12.86 3.71
N ASP A 42 1.70 11.94 3.29
CA ASP A 42 2.53 12.10 2.08
C ASP A 42 1.82 11.69 0.77
N GLY A 43 0.53 11.34 0.86
CA GLY A 43 -0.30 10.92 -0.27
C GLY A 43 -0.25 9.42 -0.59
N THR A 44 0.61 8.65 0.09
CA THR A 44 0.72 7.20 -0.09
C THR A 44 -0.56 6.49 0.35
N ILE A 45 -1.03 5.55 -0.50
CA ILE A 45 -2.12 4.65 -0.15
C ILE A 45 -1.53 3.41 0.51
N VAL A 46 -1.96 3.13 1.73
CA VAL A 46 -1.59 1.93 2.49
C VAL A 46 -2.81 1.04 2.61
N TYR A 47 -2.69 -0.19 2.12
CA TYR A 47 -3.71 -1.23 2.25
C TYR A 47 -3.41 -2.07 3.50
N ILE A 48 -4.41 -2.31 4.34
CA ILE A 48 -4.26 -2.97 5.63
C ILE A 48 -5.28 -4.08 5.74
N GLN A 49 -4.84 -5.31 6.03
CA GLN A 49 -5.76 -6.43 6.26
C GLN A 49 -6.56 -6.21 7.55
N LEU A 50 -7.87 -6.42 7.49
CA LEU A 50 -8.78 -6.20 8.61
C LEU A 50 -8.46 -7.09 9.81
N GLN A 51 -8.01 -8.34 9.57
CA GLN A 51 -7.64 -9.27 10.63
C GLN A 51 -6.47 -8.80 11.51
N HIS A 52 -5.64 -7.88 10.99
CA HIS A 52 -4.48 -7.34 11.71
C HIS A 52 -4.76 -6.00 12.41
N ILE A 53 -5.97 -5.46 12.26
CA ILE A 53 -6.41 -4.23 12.92
C ILE A 53 -6.85 -4.53 14.36
N LYS A 54 -6.09 -4.02 15.33
CA LYS A 54 -6.39 -4.18 16.76
C LYS A 54 -7.29 -3.08 17.29
N SER A 55 -7.22 -1.88 16.70
CA SER A 55 -8.06 -0.75 17.09
C SER A 55 -8.21 0.23 15.93
N ILE A 56 -9.36 0.86 15.82
CA ILE A 56 -9.57 2.03 14.97
C ILE A 56 -10.34 3.09 15.76
N SER A 57 -9.93 4.34 15.65
CA SER A 57 -10.67 5.47 16.19
C SER A 57 -10.75 6.57 15.15
N SER A 58 -11.94 7.14 14.98
CA SER A 58 -12.07 8.43 14.30
C SER A 58 -11.31 9.47 15.11
N MET A 59 -10.44 10.23 14.46
CA MET A 59 -9.86 11.40 15.08
C MET A 59 -10.88 12.50 14.90
N ASN A 60 -11.42 13.00 16.02
CA ASN A 60 -12.35 14.13 16.03
C ASN A 60 -11.67 15.32 15.32
N SER A 61 -11.89 15.45 14.03
CA SER A 61 -11.97 16.78 13.47
C SER A 61 -13.30 17.32 13.96
N ASN A 62 -13.30 18.50 14.57
CA ASN A 62 -14.50 19.32 14.72
C ASN A 62 -15.00 19.76 13.32
N ALA A 63 -15.18 18.82 12.39
CA ALA A 63 -15.80 19.02 11.11
C ALA A 63 -17.27 18.65 11.32
N SER A 64 -18.03 19.69 11.67
CA SER A 64 -19.47 19.69 11.82
C SER A 64 -20.17 18.71 10.89
N ARG A 65 -21.22 18.07 11.41
CA ARG A 65 -22.41 17.64 10.66
C ARG A 65 -23.12 18.86 10.04
N GLY A 66 -22.37 19.68 9.31
CA GLY A 66 -22.86 20.82 8.58
C GLY A 66 -23.34 20.32 7.24
N ASN A 67 -24.65 20.26 7.09
CA ASN A 67 -25.31 20.30 5.80
C ASN A 67 -24.72 21.50 5.02
N LYS A 68 -23.76 21.25 4.14
CA LYS A 68 -23.19 22.25 3.24
C LYS A 68 -23.18 21.64 1.86
N SER A 69 -24.21 21.99 1.10
CA SER A 69 -24.16 22.17 -0.34
C SER A 69 -23.06 23.19 -0.69
N ASN A 70 -21.80 22.84 -0.44
CA ASN A 70 -20.66 23.61 -0.89
C ASN A 70 -20.30 23.07 -2.27
N LYS A 71 -20.79 23.80 -3.28
CA LYS A 71 -20.27 23.84 -4.64
C LYS A 71 -18.84 24.39 -4.59
N SER A 72 -17.91 23.66 -3.95
CA SER A 72 -16.52 24.05 -3.85
C SER A 72 -15.82 23.63 -5.13
N ASN A 73 -15.18 24.60 -5.79
CA ASN A 73 -14.27 24.44 -6.90
C ASN A 73 -13.63 23.06 -6.92
N ARG A 74 -14.13 22.22 -7.82
CA ARG A 74 -13.52 20.96 -8.20
C ARG A 74 -12.21 21.35 -8.87
N SER A 75 -11.18 21.63 -8.07
CA SER A 75 -9.82 21.53 -8.58
C SER A 75 -9.79 20.16 -9.24
N ASN A 76 -9.33 20.14 -10.48
CA ASN A 76 -9.36 18.98 -11.37
C ASN A 76 -8.34 17.94 -10.84
N ARG A 77 -8.45 17.54 -9.57
CA ARG A 77 -7.74 16.45 -8.96
C ARG A 77 -8.28 15.23 -9.66
N THR A 78 -7.53 14.79 -10.66
CA THR A 78 -7.62 13.46 -11.20
C THR A 78 -7.86 12.51 -10.04
N PRO A 79 -8.96 11.71 -10.04
CA PRO A 79 -9.18 10.75 -8.99
C PRO A 79 -7.92 9.91 -8.88
N GLN A 80 -7.25 9.97 -7.72
CA GLN A 80 -6.01 9.25 -7.52
C GLN A 80 -6.37 7.77 -7.69
N ARG A 81 -6.00 7.20 -8.83
CA ARG A 81 -6.34 5.82 -9.18
C ARG A 81 -5.57 4.95 -8.19
N PHE A 82 -6.29 4.33 -7.26
CA PHE A 82 -5.76 3.31 -6.38
C PHE A 82 -6.33 1.95 -6.81
N GLU A 83 -5.58 0.91 -6.51
CA GLU A 83 -5.95 -0.45 -6.85
C GLU A 83 -7.21 -0.83 -6.07
N ASN A 84 -8.16 -1.46 -6.75
CA ASN A 84 -9.46 -1.78 -6.22
C ASN A 84 -9.77 -3.24 -6.56
N ALA A 85 -9.71 -4.09 -5.54
CA ALA A 85 -10.05 -5.49 -5.61
C ALA A 85 -11.06 -5.83 -4.51
N TYR A 86 -11.80 -6.91 -4.69
CA TYR A 86 -12.77 -7.35 -3.68
C TYR A 86 -12.07 -7.88 -2.42
N THR A 87 -10.97 -8.61 -2.59
CA THR A 87 -10.16 -9.23 -1.52
C THR A 87 -8.72 -8.73 -1.52
N PHE A 88 -8.03 -8.92 -0.40
CA PHE A 88 -6.62 -8.57 -0.25
C PHE A 88 -5.75 -9.38 -1.21
N GLU A 89 -6.04 -10.67 -1.38
CA GLU A 89 -5.32 -11.49 -2.37
C GLU A 89 -5.54 -11.00 -3.81
N GLY A 90 -6.76 -10.58 -4.15
CA GLY A 90 -7.05 -9.95 -5.44
C GLY A 90 -6.24 -8.66 -5.65
N LEU A 91 -6.10 -7.86 -4.59
CA LEU A 91 -5.27 -6.65 -4.58
C LEU A 91 -3.78 -7.00 -4.82
N LEU A 92 -3.24 -8.02 -4.15
CA LEU A 92 -1.87 -8.48 -4.38
C LEU A 92 -1.69 -8.93 -5.85
N GLY A 93 -2.69 -9.58 -6.43
CA GLY A 93 -2.71 -9.94 -7.84
C GLY A 93 -2.58 -8.74 -8.79
N GLN A 94 -3.24 -7.62 -8.48
CA GLN A 94 -3.16 -6.35 -9.22
C GLN A 94 -1.79 -5.64 -9.06
N LEU A 95 -1.18 -5.80 -7.88
CA LEU A 95 0.13 -5.22 -7.56
C LEU A 95 1.32 -5.99 -8.12
N ARG A 96 1.11 -7.15 -8.76
CA ARG A 96 2.20 -7.93 -9.36
C ARG A 96 3.06 -7.09 -10.30
N TYR A 97 4.35 -7.37 -10.23
CA TYR A 97 5.42 -6.67 -10.92
C TYR A 97 5.56 -5.20 -10.51
N THR A 98 5.16 -4.83 -9.30
CA THR A 98 5.31 -3.47 -8.75
C THR A 98 6.25 -3.47 -7.54
N ASN A 99 7.02 -2.41 -7.34
CA ASN A 99 7.78 -2.21 -6.11
C ASN A 99 6.83 -1.90 -4.95
N VAL A 100 6.85 -2.76 -3.93
CA VAL A 100 5.96 -2.70 -2.77
C VAL A 100 6.74 -2.75 -1.45
N GLN A 101 6.25 -2.02 -0.47
CA GLN A 101 6.66 -2.13 0.92
C GLN A 101 5.62 -3.03 1.62
N ILE A 102 6.08 -4.14 2.18
CA ILE A 102 5.32 -5.03 3.05
C ILE A 102 5.57 -4.62 4.49
N ASN A 103 4.49 -4.44 5.24
CA ASN A 103 4.46 -3.92 6.61
C ASN A 103 5.08 -2.52 6.71
N ARG A 104 4.72 -1.75 7.74
CA ARG A 104 5.12 -0.34 7.82
C ARG A 104 6.44 -0.15 8.56
N GLY A 105 6.72 -0.95 9.58
CA GLY A 105 7.88 -0.80 10.43
C GLY A 105 8.20 -2.07 11.19
N GLY A 106 9.17 -1.97 12.10
CA GLY A 106 9.64 -3.13 12.87
C GLY A 106 10.45 -4.12 12.03
N PRO A 107 10.81 -5.27 12.60
CA PRO A 107 11.68 -6.25 11.95
C PRO A 107 11.03 -6.96 10.75
N GLU A 108 9.70 -6.90 10.64
CA GLU A 108 8.92 -7.54 9.57
C GLU A 108 8.73 -6.62 8.35
N LYS A 109 9.28 -5.40 8.36
CA LYS A 109 9.25 -4.48 7.22
C LYS A 109 10.18 -5.00 6.12
N VAL A 110 9.66 -5.16 4.91
CA VAL A 110 10.48 -5.53 3.74
C VAL A 110 10.02 -4.80 2.49
N GLU A 111 10.98 -4.34 1.70
CA GLU A 111 10.77 -3.61 0.45
C GLU A 111 11.32 -4.43 -0.71
N GLY A 112 10.51 -4.61 -1.76
CA GLY A 112 10.93 -5.42 -2.90
C GLY A 112 9.98 -5.36 -4.08
N LEU A 113 10.33 -6.07 -5.14
CA LEU A 113 9.48 -6.25 -6.30
C LEU A 113 8.53 -7.42 -6.08
N LEU A 114 7.22 -7.18 -6.08
CA LEU A 114 6.23 -8.25 -6.01
C LEU A 114 6.23 -9.04 -7.31
N VAL A 115 6.55 -10.33 -7.27
CA VAL A 115 6.66 -11.16 -8.49
C VAL A 115 5.61 -12.26 -8.57
N TYR A 116 5.04 -12.66 -7.44
CA TYR A 116 3.99 -13.66 -7.37
C TYR A 116 3.11 -13.44 -6.13
N SER A 117 1.83 -13.76 -6.27
CA SER A 117 0.85 -13.89 -5.19
C SER A 117 -0.10 -15.03 -5.57
N GLY A 118 -0.30 -15.96 -4.64
CA GLY A 118 -1.17 -17.13 -4.80
C GLY A 118 -0.77 -18.21 -3.80
N ASP A 119 -1.60 -19.26 -3.65
CA ASP A 119 -1.32 -20.38 -2.75
C ASP A 119 -0.99 -19.93 -1.30
N ASN A 120 -1.69 -18.90 -0.82
CA ASN A 120 -1.48 -18.26 0.48
C ASN A 120 -0.07 -17.68 0.70
N VAL A 121 0.70 -17.46 -0.36
CA VAL A 121 2.05 -16.90 -0.30
C VAL A 121 2.28 -15.77 -1.29
N LEU A 122 3.19 -14.89 -0.91
CA LEU A 122 3.69 -13.79 -1.71
C LEU A 122 5.19 -13.96 -1.89
N LEU A 123 5.68 -13.75 -3.12
CA LEU A 123 7.10 -13.75 -3.42
C LEU A 123 7.56 -12.33 -3.76
N LEU A 124 8.56 -11.85 -3.02
CA LEU A 124 9.28 -10.61 -3.32
C LEU A 124 10.66 -10.93 -3.88
N VAL A 125 11.12 -10.11 -4.83
CA VAL A 125 12.55 -10.01 -5.14
C VAL A 125 13.14 -8.86 -4.33
N VAL A 126 14.11 -9.18 -3.47
CA VAL A 126 14.82 -8.25 -2.59
C VAL A 126 16.32 -8.51 -2.79
N ASN A 127 17.09 -7.50 -3.19
CA ASN A 127 18.55 -7.63 -3.38
C ASN A 127 18.96 -8.89 -4.18
N ASN A 128 18.26 -9.19 -5.27
CA ASN A 128 18.48 -10.37 -6.13
C ASN A 128 18.14 -11.75 -5.48
N GLU A 129 17.51 -11.74 -4.31
CA GLU A 129 17.00 -12.94 -3.62
C GLU A 129 15.48 -13.01 -3.69
N ILE A 130 14.92 -14.22 -3.59
CA ILE A 130 13.47 -14.44 -3.49
C ILE A 130 13.09 -14.61 -2.02
N VAL A 131 12.27 -13.71 -1.51
CA VAL A 131 11.70 -13.79 -0.16
C VAL A 131 10.26 -14.31 -0.27
N ARG A 132 9.98 -15.43 0.40
CA ARG A 132 8.64 -16.02 0.50
C ARG A 132 7.97 -15.58 1.80
N ILE A 133 6.80 -14.95 1.68
CA ILE A 133 6.04 -14.42 2.81
C ILE A 133 4.64 -15.02 2.78
N PRO A 134 4.21 -15.76 3.82
CA PRO A 134 2.81 -16.16 3.95
C PRO A 134 1.90 -14.93 3.96
N ILE A 135 0.84 -14.91 3.14
CA ILE A 135 -0.09 -13.77 3.04
C ILE A 135 -0.71 -13.45 4.40
N PHE A 136 -0.91 -14.47 5.24
CA PHE A 136 -1.37 -14.30 6.62
C PHE A 136 -0.47 -13.38 7.46
N HIS A 137 0.84 -13.31 7.21
CA HIS A 137 1.76 -12.44 7.96
C HIS A 137 1.88 -11.01 7.40
N ILE A 138 1.17 -10.69 6.31
CA ILE A 138 1.20 -9.36 5.69
C ILE A 138 0.16 -8.46 6.36
N LYS A 139 0.59 -7.58 7.27
CA LYS A 139 -0.32 -6.65 7.95
C LYS A 139 -0.75 -5.51 7.03
N SER A 140 0.20 -5.00 6.25
CA SER A 140 -0.06 -3.93 5.30
C SER A 140 0.82 -4.02 4.06
N ILE A 141 0.38 -3.40 2.97
CA ILE A 141 1.15 -3.22 1.74
C ILE A 141 0.92 -1.83 1.17
N ASN A 142 1.97 -1.22 0.60
CA ASN A 142 1.84 -0.02 -0.21
C ASN A 142 2.82 -0.07 -1.38
N VAL A 143 2.47 0.57 -2.49
CA VAL A 143 3.44 0.86 -3.55
C VAL A 143 4.42 1.90 -3.03
N PHE A 144 5.71 1.74 -3.30
CA PHE A 144 6.72 2.73 -2.94
C PHE A 144 7.62 3.04 -4.15
N ASN A 145 8.02 4.30 -4.26
CA ASN A 145 8.97 4.72 -5.28
C ASN A 145 10.38 4.62 -4.69
N LYS A 146 11.21 3.71 -5.22
CA LYS A 146 12.60 3.52 -4.79
C LYS A 146 13.44 4.82 -4.84
N ASN A 147 13.00 5.83 -5.59
CA ASN A 147 13.70 7.11 -5.76
C ASN A 147 13.47 8.13 -4.62
N LYS A 148 12.73 7.77 -3.55
CA LYS A 148 12.56 8.62 -2.35
C LYS A 148 13.42 8.16 -1.15
N SER A 149 14.51 7.42 -1.37
CA SER A 149 15.47 7.18 -0.28
C SER A 149 16.21 8.49 0.03
N ASN A 150 16.12 8.94 1.28
CA ASN A 150 16.90 10.04 1.87
C ASN A 150 18.36 10.01 1.39
N GLY A 151 18.67 10.85 0.42
CA GLY A 151 20.04 11.26 0.14
C GLY A 151 20.43 12.33 1.14
N ASN A 152 21.57 12.12 1.80
CA ASN A 152 22.29 13.18 2.49
C ASN A 152 22.33 14.43 1.60
N LYS A 153 22.13 15.59 2.24
CA LYS A 153 22.11 16.92 1.64
C LYS A 153 23.37 17.16 0.81
N SER A 154 23.27 17.10 -0.51
CA SER A 154 24.19 17.79 -1.41
C SER A 154 23.39 18.41 -2.55
N ASN A 155 23.53 19.73 -2.67
CA ASN A 155 22.98 20.52 -3.76
C ASN A 155 23.57 20.01 -5.08
N SER A 156 22.71 19.54 -5.99
CA SER A 156 22.98 19.64 -7.42
C SER A 156 21.68 19.64 -8.20
N SER A 157 21.49 20.74 -8.93
CA SER A 157 20.46 20.95 -9.93
C SER A 157 20.64 19.96 -11.07
N SER A 158 19.65 19.07 -11.27
CA SER A 158 19.33 18.57 -12.61
C SER A 158 17.89 18.09 -12.64
N ASN A 159 17.03 18.91 -13.25
CA ASN A 159 15.63 18.60 -13.50
C ASN A 159 15.55 17.59 -14.66
N LYS A 160 15.40 16.31 -14.33
CA LYS A 160 15.09 15.25 -15.30
C LYS A 160 13.84 14.51 -14.84
N ASN A 161 12.69 14.98 -15.33
CA ASN A 161 11.39 14.34 -15.14
C ASN A 161 11.34 13.00 -15.89
N ASN A 162 11.97 11.97 -15.32
CA ASN A 162 11.73 10.59 -15.71
C ASN A 162 10.58 10.07 -14.87
N ASN A 163 9.38 10.09 -15.44
CA ASN A 163 8.20 9.45 -14.88
C ASN A 163 8.36 7.92 -15.01
N LYS A 164 9.26 7.35 -14.21
CA LYS A 164 9.59 5.92 -14.26
C LYS A 164 8.48 5.16 -13.53
N SER A 165 7.72 4.36 -14.27
CA SER A 165 6.65 3.53 -13.74
C SER A 165 7.16 2.62 -12.64
N ASN A 166 6.41 2.49 -11.53
CA ASN A 166 6.74 1.57 -10.44
C ASN A 166 6.65 0.08 -10.83
N LYS A 167 6.16 -0.20 -12.04
CA LYS A 167 6.06 -1.54 -12.63
C LYS A 167 7.37 -1.96 -13.32
N ALA A 168 7.72 -3.23 -13.19
CA ALA A 168 8.85 -3.83 -13.87
C ALA A 168 8.64 -3.87 -15.39
N THR A 169 9.74 -3.78 -16.14
CA THR A 169 9.72 -3.87 -17.61
C THR A 169 9.48 -5.29 -18.08
N ALA A 170 9.06 -5.49 -19.33
CA ALA A 170 8.86 -6.82 -19.91
C ALA A 170 10.11 -7.70 -19.81
N ALA A 171 11.29 -7.15 -20.11
CA ALA A 171 12.56 -7.87 -19.98
C ALA A 171 12.84 -8.32 -18.53
N GLN A 172 12.57 -7.45 -17.55
CA GLN A 172 12.67 -7.80 -16.13
C GLN A 172 11.69 -8.92 -15.76
N ILE A 173 10.45 -8.84 -16.25
CA ILE A 173 9.42 -9.87 -16.01
C ILE A 173 9.85 -11.23 -16.61
N VAL A 174 10.46 -11.25 -17.80
CA VAL A 174 10.98 -12.48 -18.40
C VAL A 174 12.10 -13.08 -17.55
N ALA A 175 13.08 -12.27 -17.13
CA ALA A 175 14.16 -12.73 -16.26
C ALA A 175 13.63 -13.30 -14.92
N ILE A 176 12.63 -12.63 -14.33
CA ILE A 176 11.96 -13.08 -13.10
C ILE A 176 11.22 -14.40 -13.32
N LYS A 177 10.49 -14.56 -14.43
CA LYS A 177 9.80 -15.82 -14.74
C LYS A 177 10.80 -16.98 -14.88
N LEU A 178 11.96 -16.75 -15.49
CA LEU A 178 13.05 -17.73 -15.58
C LEU A 178 13.62 -18.07 -14.20
N MET A 179 13.83 -17.07 -13.35
CA MET A 179 14.30 -17.25 -11.97
C MET A 179 13.30 -18.07 -11.15
N LEU A 180 12.00 -17.76 -11.22
CA LEU A 180 10.94 -18.47 -10.52
C LEU A 180 10.78 -19.91 -11.01
N LYS A 181 11.02 -20.18 -12.31
CA LYS A 181 10.98 -21.56 -12.84
C LYS A 181 12.05 -22.45 -12.20
N LYS A 182 13.26 -21.91 -11.95
CA LYS A 182 14.33 -22.61 -11.23
C LYS A 182 14.01 -22.84 -9.74
N TYR A 183 13.17 -21.98 -9.16
CA TYR A 183 12.78 -22.05 -7.74
C TYR A 183 11.66 -23.06 -7.47
N ARG A 184 10.94 -23.52 -8.51
CA ARG A 184 9.86 -24.52 -8.42
C ARG A 184 10.32 -25.96 -8.62
N THR A 185 11.61 -26.18 -8.94
CA THR A 185 12.16 -27.50 -9.32
C THR A 185 12.98 -28.17 -8.21
N ASN A 186 12.96 -27.63 -7.00
CA ASN A 186 13.54 -28.23 -5.79
C ASN A 186 12.44 -28.37 -4.74
#